data_AF-A0A1I8BJ88-F1
#
_entry.id   AF-A0A1I8BJ88-F1
#
_cell.length_a   1.000
_cell.length_b   1.000
_cell.length_c   1.000
_cell.angle_alpha   90.00
_cell.angle_beta   90.00
_cell.angle_gamma   90.00
#
_symmetry.space_group_name_H-M   'P 1'
#
loop_
_entity.id
_entity.type
_entity.pdbx_description
1 polymer ?
#
loop_
_entity_poly.entity_id
_entity_poly.type
_entity_poly.pdbx_seq_one_letter_code
_entity_poly.pdbx_strand_id
1 'polypeptide(L)' 'LIETSKDCSKIMPNIKFYLRECPSINPSIRAENVKKRDEGYLCVSYKLSNIYNPNVRYYVKNIEDEGLTFTVNVKRIK' A
#
# COMPACT_ATOMS: atom_id res chain seq x y z
N LEU A 1 19.90 0.21 -15.57
CA LEU A 1 20.09 -0.72 -14.44
C LEU A 1 18.87 -0.59 -13.53
N ILE A 2 18.25 -1.69 -13.09
CA ILE A 2 17.20 -1.63 -12.06
C ILE A 2 17.91 -1.62 -10.71
N GLU A 3 17.81 -0.51 -9.99
CA GLU A 3 18.45 -0.36 -8.68
C GLU A 3 17.57 -1.02 -7.61
N THR A 4 18.12 -2.01 -6.90
CA THR A 4 17.41 -2.70 -5.82
C THR A 4 17.82 -2.09 -4.48
N SER A 5 16.90 -1.35 -3.84
CA SER A 5 17.11 -0.82 -2.50
C SER A 5 16.27 -1.58 -1.48
N LYS A 6 16.91 -2.00 -0.39
CA LYS A 6 16.22 -2.46 0.83
C LYS A 6 15.76 -1.29 1.69
N ASP A 7 16.36 -0.12 1.51
CA ASP A 7 15.98 1.09 2.21
C ASP A 7 14.93 1.86 1.40
N CYS A 8 13.69 1.83 1.90
CA CYS A 8 12.60 2.58 1.32
C CYS A 8 12.61 4.08 1.69
N SER A 9 13.56 4.57 2.50
CA SER A 9 13.61 5.98 2.94
C SER A 9 13.64 7.01 1.81
N LYS A 10 14.05 6.59 0.60
CA LYS A 10 14.11 7.41 -0.62
C LYS A 10 12.89 7.26 -1.52
N ILE A 11 11.93 6.39 -1.20
CA ILE A 11 10.69 6.25 -1.94
C ILE A 11 9.92 7.58 -1.91
N MET A 12 9.44 8.01 -3.09
CA MET A 12 8.64 9.22 -3.22
C MET A 12 7.44 9.18 -2.26
N PRO A 13 7.04 10.31 -1.68
CA PRO A 13 6.05 10.36 -0.62
C PRO A 13 4.66 9.85 -1.04
N ASN A 14 4.38 9.76 -2.34
CA ASN A 14 3.13 9.20 -2.85
C ASN A 14 3.38 8.52 -4.20
N ILE A 15 3.10 7.22 -4.28
CA ILE A 15 3.14 6.44 -5.51
C ILE A 15 1.74 5.86 -5.74
N LYS A 16 1.21 6.06 -6.94
CA LYS A 16 -0.08 5.53 -7.35
C LYS A 16 0.13 4.53 -8.48
N PHE A 17 -0.37 3.33 -8.28
CA PHE A 17 -0.43 2.30 -9.29
C PHE A 17 -1.88 2.13 -9.73
N TYR A 18 -2.11 2.24 -11.03
CA TYR A 18 -3.36 1.82 -11.65
C TYR A 18 -3.17 0.40 -12.13
N LEU A 19 -3.95 -0.49 -11.58
CA LEU A 19 -3.92 -1.90 -11.91
C LEU A 19 -5.25 -2.25 -12.57
N ARG A 20 -5.25 -3.17 -13.51
CA ARG A 20 -6.49 -3.77 -14.01
C ARG A 20 -6.44 -5.24 -13.63
N GLU A 21 -7.42 -5.69 -12.84
CA GLU A 21 -7.60 -7.09 -12.45
C GLU A 21 -6.40 -7.71 -11.71
N CYS A 22 -5.66 -6.92 -10.92
CA CYS A 22 -4.53 -7.45 -10.17
C CYS A 22 -4.96 -7.98 -8.79
N PRO A 23 -4.26 -8.99 -8.26
CA PRO A 23 -4.40 -9.39 -6.87
C PRO A 23 -4.13 -8.20 -5.94
N SER A 24 -4.90 -8.12 -4.84
CA SER A 24 -4.67 -7.11 -3.82
C SER A 24 -3.29 -7.25 -3.18
N ILE A 25 -2.62 -6.13 -2.94
CA ILE A 25 -1.41 -6.13 -2.12
C ILE A 25 -1.84 -6.51 -0.71
N ASN A 26 -1.43 -7.69 -0.28
CA ASN A 26 -1.69 -8.20 1.06
C ASN A 26 -0.37 -8.19 1.85
N PRO A 27 0.02 -7.06 2.45
CA PRO A 27 1.16 -7.05 3.35
C PRO A 27 0.83 -7.99 4.52
N SER A 28 1.79 -8.84 4.89
CA SER A 28 1.62 -10.03 5.76
C SER A 28 0.67 -9.87 6.97
N ILE A 29 0.28 -10.98 7.59
CA ILE A 29 -0.67 -11.08 8.72
C ILE A 29 -0.45 -10.09 9.90
N ARG A 30 0.74 -9.50 10.00
CA ARG A 30 1.15 -8.57 11.05
C ARG A 30 0.74 -7.11 10.77
N ALA A 31 0.24 -6.81 9.57
CA ALA A 31 -0.23 -5.48 9.22
C ALA A 31 -1.65 -5.25 9.75
N GLU A 32 -1.86 -4.13 10.44
CA GLU A 32 -3.19 -3.71 10.86
C GLU A 32 -4.02 -3.37 9.61
N ASN A 33 -5.15 -4.06 9.44
CA ASN A 33 -6.03 -3.94 8.28
C ASN A 33 -7.30 -3.15 8.63
N VAL A 34 -7.48 -2.00 7.99
CA VAL A 34 -8.70 -1.20 8.14
C VAL A 34 -9.49 -1.28 6.83
N LYS A 35 -10.65 -1.92 6.88
CA LYS A 35 -11.59 -2.03 5.74
C LYS A 35 -12.65 -0.94 5.85
N LYS A 36 -12.86 -0.19 4.77
CA LYS A 36 -13.95 0.81 4.66
C LYS A 36 -14.54 0.76 3.26
N ARG A 37 -15.83 1.02 3.11
CA ARG A 37 -16.41 1.34 1.79
C ARG A 37 -16.28 2.83 1.55
N ASP A 38 -15.85 3.20 0.35
CA ASP A 38 -15.64 4.58 -0.08
C ASP A 38 -16.15 4.69 -1.52
N GLU A 39 -17.13 5.56 -1.75
CA GLU A 39 -17.76 5.77 -3.07
C GLU A 39 -18.22 4.48 -3.79
N GLY A 40 -18.65 3.47 -3.02
CA GLY A 40 -19.11 2.17 -3.53
C GLY A 40 -18.04 1.09 -3.62
N TYR A 41 -16.76 1.47 -3.55
CA TYR A 41 -15.63 0.56 -3.61
C TYR A 41 -15.19 0.07 -2.24
N LEU A 42 -14.66 -1.16 -2.18
CA LEU A 42 -14.04 -1.68 -0.96
C LEU A 42 -12.62 -1.15 -0.87
N CYS A 43 -12.34 -0.30 0.11
CA CYS A 43 -11.01 0.18 0.39
C CYS A 43 -10.38 -0.62 1.53
N VAL A 44 -9.24 -1.25 1.27
CA VAL A 44 -8.44 -1.94 2.29
C VAL A 44 -7.17 -1.13 2.53
N SER A 45 -7.02 -0.67 3.76
CA SER A 45 -5.89 0.18 4.16
C SER A 45 -4.97 -0.53 5.15
N TYR A 46 -3.67 -0.28 5.01
CA TYR A 46 -2.64 -0.83 5.86
C TYR A 46 -1.68 0.26 6.33
N LYS A 47 -1.25 0.18 7.59
CA LYS A 47 -0.07 0.90 8.09
C LYS A 47 1.11 -0.07 8.16
N LEU A 48 2.20 0.30 7.50
CA LEU A 48 3.42 -0.50 7.44
C LEU A 48 4.59 0.28 8.05
N SER A 49 5.41 -0.39 8.85
CA SER A 49 6.69 0.13 9.33
C SER A 49 7.82 -0.47 8.50
N ASN A 50 8.80 0.35 8.08
CA ASN A 50 9.98 -0.17 7.40
C ASN A 50 10.84 -0.99 8.38
N ILE A 51 11.13 -2.24 8.02
CA ILE A 51 11.90 -3.15 8.87
C ILE A 51 13.36 -2.70 9.09
N TYR A 52 13.91 -1.91 8.17
CA TYR A 52 15.26 -1.37 8.23
C TYR A 52 15.32 0.02 8.87
N ASN A 53 14.20 0.75 8.89
CA ASN A 53 14.11 2.05 9.53
C ASN A 53 12.71 2.26 10.13
N PRO A 54 12.50 1.89 11.41
CA PRO A 54 11.19 1.98 12.07
C PRO A 54 10.58 3.39 12.13
N ASN A 55 11.39 4.44 11.96
CA ASN A 55 10.92 5.82 11.88
C ASN A 55 10.27 6.15 10.53
N VAL A 56 10.40 5.27 9.54
CA VAL A 56 9.77 5.40 8.24
C VAL A 56 8.55 4.49 8.19
N ARG A 57 7.38 5.12 8.03
CA ARG A 57 6.09 4.44 7.95
C ARG A 57 5.42 4.71 6.62
N TYR A 58 4.59 3.77 6.20
CA TYR A 58 3.80 3.84 4.98
C TYR A 58 2.33 3.59 5.28
N TYR A 59 1.49 4.27 4.53
CA TYR A 59 0.09 4.00 4.37
C TYR A 59 -0.13 3.40 2.99
N VAL A 60 -0.73 2.22 2.93
CA VAL A 60 -1.11 1.55 1.67
C VAL A 60 -2.62 1.49 1.62
N LYS A 61 -3.25 1.99 0.55
CA LYS A 61 -4.68 1.87 0.28
C LYS A 61 -4.88 1.10 -1.01
N ASN A 62 -5.42 -0.11 -0.91
CA ASN A 62 -6.00 -0.83 -2.03
C ASN A 62 -7.43 -0.35 -2.21
N ILE A 63 -7.82 -0.11 -3.45
CA ILE A 63 -9.21 0.07 -3.84
C ILE A 63 -9.59 -1.17 -4.65
N GLU A 64 -10.55 -1.92 -4.10
CA GLU A 64 -10.99 -3.21 -4.58
C GLU A 64 -12.39 -3.10 -5.18
N ASP A 65 -12.59 -3.83 -6.27
CA ASP A 65 -13.87 -4.06 -6.92
C ASP A 65 -14.00 -5.56 -7.18
N GLU A 66 -15.09 -6.17 -6.71
CA GLU A 66 -15.34 -7.62 -6.79
C GLU A 66 -14.19 -8.53 -6.29
N GLY A 67 -13.36 -8.04 -5.36
CA GLY A 67 -12.21 -8.78 -4.82
C GLY A 67 -10.91 -8.64 -5.64
N LEU A 68 -10.92 -7.85 -6.71
CA LEU A 68 -9.74 -7.47 -7.50
C LEU A 68 -9.32 -6.04 -7.17
N THR A 69 -8.02 -5.79 -7.10
CA THR A 69 -7.50 -4.43 -6.90
C THR A 69 -7.34 -3.71 -8.23
N PHE A 70 -7.96 -2.54 -8.33
CA PHE A 70 -7.78 -1.66 -9.51
C PHE A 70 -6.91 -0.44 -9.21
N THR A 71 -6.68 -0.10 -7.95
CA THR A 71 -5.78 1.00 -7.59
C THR A 71 -5.09 0.73 -6.27
N VAL A 72 -3.78 0.99 -6.25
CA VAL A 72 -2.97 1.00 -5.04
C VAL A 72 -2.37 2.39 -4.87
N ASN A 73 -2.58 2.97 -3.70
CA ASN A 73 -1.86 4.17 -3.29
C ASN A 73 -0.90 3.81 -2.17
N VAL A 74 0.38 4.12 -2.34
CA VAL A 74 1.41 3.98 -1.32
C VAL A 74 1.89 5.37 -0.94
N LYS A 75 1.68 5.75 0.31
CA LYS A 75 2.04 7.07 0.83
C LYS A 75 2.98 6.92 2.01
N ARG A 76 4.10 7.64 2.03
CA ARG A 76 4.93 7.76 3.24
C ARG A 76 4.21 8.66 4.25
N ILE A 77 4.16 8.23 5.50
CA ILE A 77 3.54 8.97 6.60
C ILE A 77 4.58 9.29 7.68
N LYS A 78 4.34 10.39 8.42
CA LYS A 78 5.12 10.74 9.62
C LYS A 78 4.66 9.90 10.80
#